data_AF-A0A836WWE6-F1
#
_entry.id   AF-A0A836WWE6-F1
#
_cell.length_a   1.000
_cell.length_b   1.000
_cell.length_c   1.000
_cell.angle_alpha   90.00
_cell.angle_beta   90.00
_cell.angle_gamma   90.00
#
_symmetry.space_group_name_H-M   'P 1'
#
loop_
_entity.id
_entity.type
_entity.pdbx_description
1 polymer ?
#
loop_
_entity_poly.entity_id
_entity_poly.type
_entity_poly.pdbx_seq_one_letter_code
_entity_poly.pdbx_strand_id
1 'polypeptide(L)'
;MKVLIVNTFDIQGGAARAAYRLHKALLSEGIESLMLVQRKFSDDYTVIGPQSKLEKFLGILRPHIDQLPVKLYKNRTQTLFSPAWIGNKKIIKIINEINPDIVHLHWICGGMLKIEELAKIKAPIVWS
;
A
#
# COMPACT_ATOMS: atom_id res chain seq x y z
N MET A 1 5.78 18.95 -8.57
CA MET A 1 5.55 17.52 -8.85
C MET A 1 5.07 16.86 -7.57
N LYS A 2 3.96 16.12 -7.64
CA LYS A 2 3.34 15.38 -6.54
C LYS A 2 3.57 13.89 -6.71
N VAL A 3 4.26 13.27 -5.76
CA VAL A 3 4.55 11.83 -5.74
C VAL A 3 3.70 11.16 -4.66
N LEU A 4 2.92 10.14 -5.05
CA LEU A 4 2.20 9.30 -4.11
C LEU A 4 2.92 7.97 -3.96
N ILE A 5 3.57 7.76 -2.82
CA ILE A 5 4.13 6.46 -2.43
C ILE A 5 3.00 5.58 -1.91
N VAL A 6 2.92 4.34 -2.38
CA VAL A 6 1.86 3.39 -1.98
C VAL A 6 2.49 2.11 -1.46
N ASN A 7 2.16 1.74 -0.22
CA ASN A 7 2.67 0.54 0.43
C ASN A 7 1.67 0.01 1.45
N THR A 8 1.69 -1.28 1.79
CA THR A 8 0.72 -1.82 2.76
C THR A 8 0.92 -1.24 4.17
N PHE A 9 2.16 -0.99 4.57
CA PHE A 9 2.51 -0.39 5.88
C PHE A 9 3.34 0.87 5.70
N ASP A 10 3.35 1.77 6.68
CA ASP A 10 4.20 2.96 6.65
C ASP A 10 5.62 2.67 7.15
N ILE A 11 5.78 2.21 8.39
CA ILE A 11 7.10 2.12 9.05
C ILE A 11 7.48 0.69 9.50
N GLN A 12 6.57 -0.28 9.37
CA GLN A 12 6.81 -1.66 9.82
C GLN A 12 7.12 -2.59 8.64
N GLY A 13 8.30 -3.25 8.69
CA GLY A 13 8.78 -4.16 7.65
C GLY A 13 9.79 -3.52 6.69
N GLY A 14 10.54 -4.35 5.96
CA GLY A 14 11.64 -3.90 5.09
C GLY A 14 11.17 -2.95 3.97
N ALA A 15 10.18 -3.37 3.19
CA ALA A 15 9.60 -2.57 2.11
C ALA A 15 8.98 -1.26 2.63
N ALA A 16 8.29 -1.30 3.77
CA ALA A 16 7.72 -0.12 4.40
C ALA A 16 8.78 0.90 4.81
N ARG A 17 9.83 0.44 5.50
CA ARG A 17 10.94 1.32 5.89
C ARG A 17 11.68 1.90 4.69
N ALA A 18 11.83 1.13 3.60
CA ALA A 18 12.43 1.64 2.37
C ALA A 18 11.54 2.72 1.73
N ALA A 19 10.24 2.45 1.56
CA ALA A 19 9.25 3.39 1.04
C ALA A 19 9.18 4.67 1.86
N TYR A 20 9.14 4.55 3.19
CA TYR A 20 9.10 5.69 4.10
C TYR A 20 10.39 6.52 4.05
N ARG A 21 11.57 5.90 3.94
CA ARG A 21 12.83 6.65 3.76
C ARG A 21 12.84 7.43 2.45
N LEU A 22 12.38 6.82 1.36
CA LEU A 22 12.24 7.51 0.08
C LEU A 22 11.25 8.69 0.20
N HIS A 23 10.11 8.47 0.85
CA HIS A 23 9.14 9.52 1.13
C HIS A 23 9.76 10.71 1.87
N LYS A 24 10.52 10.48 2.95
CA LYS A 24 11.20 11.56 3.67
C LYS A 24 12.29 12.25 2.85
N ALA A 25 13.01 11.50 2.03
CA ALA A 25 14.03 12.07 1.13
C ALA A 25 13.40 12.97 0.05
N LEU A 26 12.27 12.57 -0.54
CA LEU A 26 11.54 13.42 -1.47
C LEU A 26 11.07 14.73 -0.80
N LEU A 27 10.52 14.62 0.41
CA LEU A 27 10.12 15.80 1.19
C LEU A 27 11.31 16.72 1.51
N SER A 28 12.49 16.18 1.83
CA SER A 28 13.68 17.00 2.12
C SER A 28 14.20 17.74 0.89
N GLU A 29 13.97 17.21 -0.31
CA GLU A 29 14.26 17.87 -1.58
C GLU A 29 13.13 18.84 -2.03
N GLY A 30 12.14 19.12 -1.17
CA GLY A 30 11.04 20.02 -1.47
C GLY A 30 10.00 19.46 -2.46
N ILE A 31 10.03 18.16 -2.75
CA ILE A 31 9.04 17.49 -3.58
C ILE A 31 7.80 17.21 -2.72
N GLU A 32 6.63 17.54 -3.24
CA GLU A 32 5.37 17.18 -2.59
C GLU A 32 5.22 15.65 -2.61
N SER A 33 5.41 15.01 -1.47
CA SER A 33 5.27 13.57 -1.33
C SER A 33 4.19 13.24 -0.30
N LEU A 34 3.34 12.27 -0.63
CA LEU A 34 2.38 11.66 0.27
C LEU A 34 2.61 10.16 0.28
N MET A 35 2.27 9.49 1.39
CA MET A 35 2.35 8.04 1.48
C MET A 35 0.97 7.45 1.81
N LEU A 36 0.38 6.66 0.92
CA LEU A 36 -0.90 5.98 1.14
C LEU A 36 -0.68 4.54 1.62
N VAL A 37 -1.25 4.20 2.77
CA VAL A 37 -1.07 2.88 3.40
C VAL A 37 -2.36 2.18 3.81
N GLN A 38 -2.33 0.85 3.81
CA GLN A 38 -3.43 0.04 4.33
C GLN A 38 -3.45 0.02 5.87
N ARG A 39 -2.29 -0.07 6.52
CA ARG A 39 -2.15 0.09 7.98
C ARG A 39 -1.08 1.13 8.28
N LYS A 40 -1.46 2.08 9.12
CA LYS A 40 -0.60 3.17 9.58
C LYS A 40 -0.18 2.92 11.02
N PHE A 41 1.10 3.10 11.33
CA PHE A 41 1.70 2.94 12.65
C PHE A 41 2.44 4.18 13.13
N SER A 42 2.76 5.11 12.24
CA SER A 42 3.34 6.42 12.54
C SER A 42 2.26 7.45 12.85
N ASP A 43 2.68 8.58 13.42
CA ASP A 43 1.86 9.79 13.56
C ASP A 43 2.19 10.85 12.47
N ASP A 44 2.93 10.48 11.42
CA ASP A 44 3.35 11.41 10.37
C ASP A 44 2.14 11.87 9.54
N TYR A 45 1.86 13.17 9.50
CA TYR A 45 0.69 13.74 8.83
C TYR A 45 0.76 13.62 7.31
N THR A 46 1.96 13.43 6.72
CA THR A 46 2.11 13.20 5.28
C THR A 46 1.81 11.76 4.87
N VAL A 47 1.56 10.86 5.84
CA VAL A 47 1.12 9.48 5.63
C VAL A 47 -0.41 9.39 5.75
N ILE A 48 -1.09 8.99 4.69
CA ILE A 48 -2.52 8.77 4.62
C ILE A 48 -2.83 7.31 4.93
N GLY A 49 -3.63 7.07 5.97
CA GLY A 49 -4.06 5.74 6.39
C GLY A 49 -5.58 5.62 6.57
N PRO A 50 -6.07 4.46 7.06
CA PRO A 50 -7.48 4.24 7.35
C PRO A 50 -7.99 5.20 8.42
N GLN A 51 -9.17 5.80 8.18
CA GLN A 51 -9.72 6.87 9.03
C GLN A 51 -10.69 6.34 10.08
N SER A 52 -11.52 5.36 9.72
CA SER A 52 -12.55 4.81 10.62
C SER A 52 -12.06 3.58 11.39
N LYS A 53 -12.69 3.30 12.54
CA LYS A 53 -12.44 2.07 13.32
C LYS A 53 -12.66 0.81 12.48
N LEU A 54 -13.69 0.81 11.64
CA LEU A 54 -13.99 -0.30 10.73
C LEU A 54 -12.86 -0.49 9.70
N GLU A 55 -12.37 0.60 9.09
CA GLU A 55 -11.28 0.51 8.13
C GLU A 55 -9.99 -0.02 8.76
N LYS A 56 -9.67 0.42 9.99
CA LYS A 56 -8.53 -0.08 10.76
C LYS A 56 -8.67 -1.58 11.03
N PHE A 57 -9.85 -2.02 11.47
CA PHE A 57 -10.13 -3.44 11.72
C PHE A 57 -10.03 -4.29 10.44
N LEU A 58 -10.64 -3.84 9.34
CA LEU A 58 -10.54 -4.51 8.04
C LEU A 58 -9.08 -4.57 7.55
N GLY A 59 -8.28 -3.53 7.81
CA GLY A 59 -6.84 -3.54 7.50
C GLY A 59 -6.06 -4.60 8.26
N ILE A 60 -6.45 -4.94 9.49
CA ILE A 60 -5.86 -6.04 10.26
C ILE A 60 -6.31 -7.40 9.71
N LEU A 61 -7.58 -7.54 9.33
CA LEU A 61 -8.15 -8.81 8.88
C LEU A 61 -7.73 -9.19 7.44
N ARG A 62 -7.56 -8.20 6.55
CA ARG A 62 -7.26 -8.42 5.12
C ARG A 62 -6.10 -9.37 4.85
N PRO A 63 -4.89 -9.21 5.45
CA PRO A 63 -3.80 -10.15 5.22
C PRO A 63 -4.15 -11.60 5.58
N HIS A 64 -4.96 -11.82 6.62
CA HIS A 64 -5.38 -13.16 7.03
C HIS A 64 -6.34 -13.79 6.03
N ILE A 65 -7.27 -13.00 5.48
CA ILE A 65 -8.17 -13.44 4.40
C ILE A 65 -7.37 -13.71 3.12
N ASP A 66 -6.46 -12.81 2.76
CA ASP A 66 -5.62 -12.94 1.58
C ASP A 66 -4.81 -14.23 1.60
N GLN A 67 -4.35 -14.68 2.77
CA GLN A 67 -3.62 -15.94 2.92
C GLN A 67 -4.46 -17.22 2.85
N LEU A 68 -5.80 -17.15 2.86
CA LEU A 68 -6.65 -18.36 2.92
C LEU A 68 -6.38 -19.35 1.77
N PRO A 69 -6.28 -18.96 0.49
CA PRO A 69 -5.98 -19.89 -0.59
C PRO A 69 -4.61 -20.56 -0.42
N VAL A 70 -3.61 -19.80 0.07
CA VAL A 70 -2.26 -20.31 0.34
C VAL A 70 -2.28 -21.36 1.45
N LYS A 71 -3.14 -21.20 2.46
CA LYS A 71 -3.24 -22.17 3.55
C LYS A 71 -3.72 -23.55 3.08
N LEU A 72 -4.51 -23.59 2.01
CA LEU A 72 -5.02 -24.82 1.40
C LEU A 72 -4.03 -25.43 0.38
N TYR A 73 -3.02 -24.67 -0.04
CA TYR A 73 -2.02 -25.13 -1.00
C TYR A 73 -0.99 -26.06 -0.35
N LYS A 74 -0.99 -27.32 -0.79
CA LYS A 74 -0.15 -28.40 -0.21
C LYS A 74 1.34 -28.15 -0.37
N ASN A 75 1.77 -27.53 -1.47
CA ASN A 75 3.19 -27.33 -1.79
C ASN A 75 3.70 -25.94 -1.37
N ARG A 76 3.08 -25.33 -0.35
CA ARG A 76 3.52 -24.04 0.17
C ARG A 76 4.88 -24.18 0.88
N THR A 77 5.74 -23.20 0.67
CA THR A 77 6.97 -23.00 1.46
C THR A 77 6.67 -22.10 2.67
N GLN A 78 7.63 -21.94 3.58
CA GLN A 78 7.52 -21.02 4.72
C GLN A 78 7.74 -19.55 4.35
N THR A 79 7.85 -19.23 3.06
CA THR A 79 8.03 -17.86 2.60
C THR A 79 6.71 -17.10 2.58
N LEU A 80 6.77 -15.79 2.82
CA LEU A 80 5.61 -14.92 2.67
C LEU A 80 5.11 -14.98 1.22
N PHE A 81 3.85 -15.37 1.05
CA PHE A 81 3.17 -15.38 -0.24
C PHE A 81 1.79 -14.74 -0.11
N SER A 82 1.49 -13.78 -0.98
CA SER A 82 0.23 -13.05 -1.03
C SER A 82 -0.39 -13.26 -2.41
N PRO A 83 -1.51 -13.98 -2.51
CA PRO A 83 -2.11 -14.29 -3.80
C PRO A 83 -2.90 -13.11 -4.41
N ALA A 84 -3.07 -12.00 -3.67
CA ALA A 84 -3.74 -10.79 -4.15
C ALA A 84 -5.12 -11.03 -4.78
N TRP A 85 -5.86 -12.02 -4.24
CA TRP A 85 -7.20 -12.39 -4.73
C TRP A 85 -8.31 -11.48 -4.16
N ILE A 86 -7.99 -10.75 -3.09
CA ILE A 86 -8.80 -9.68 -2.53
C ILE A 86 -8.07 -8.34 -2.66
N GLY A 87 -8.84 -7.25 -2.65
CA GLY A 87 -8.30 -5.90 -2.68
C GLY A 87 -9.23 -4.90 -2.02
N ASN A 88 -8.71 -3.70 -1.80
CA ASN A 88 -9.45 -2.58 -1.25
C ASN A 88 -9.71 -1.53 -2.34
N LYS A 89 -10.86 -1.62 -3.00
CA LYS A 89 -11.29 -0.65 -4.04
C LYS A 89 -11.18 0.82 -3.61
N LYS A 90 -11.26 1.11 -2.31
CA LYS A 90 -11.09 2.47 -1.77
C LYS A 90 -9.69 3.03 -2.04
N ILE A 91 -8.65 2.20 -2.07
CA ILE A 91 -7.27 2.62 -2.35
C ILE A 91 -7.17 3.26 -3.73
N ILE A 92 -7.71 2.61 -4.76
CA ILE A 92 -7.73 3.16 -6.13
C ILE A 92 -8.50 4.48 -6.19
N LYS A 93 -9.65 4.56 -5.50
CA LYS A 93 -10.42 5.80 -5.40
C LYS A 93 -9.59 6.93 -4.80
N ILE A 94 -8.92 6.68 -3.67
CA ILE A 94 -8.05 7.67 -3.01
C ILE A 94 -6.89 8.08 -3.91
N ILE A 95 -6.21 7.13 -4.56
CA ILE A 95 -5.10 7.42 -5.49
C ILE A 95 -5.56 8.40 -6.58
N ASN A 96 -6.69 8.10 -7.23
CA ASN A 96 -7.21 8.93 -8.31
C ASN A 96 -7.78 10.28 -7.83
N GLU A 97 -8.26 10.36 -6.58
CA GLU A 97 -8.71 11.61 -5.95
C GLU A 97 -7.54 12.53 -5.57
N ILE A 98 -6.42 11.96 -5.10
CA ILE A 98 -5.18 12.71 -4.82
C ILE A 98 -4.61 13.33 -6.11
N ASN A 99 -4.86 12.66 -7.25
CA ASN A 99 -4.40 13.06 -8.57
C ASN A 99 -2.89 13.39 -8.60
N PRO A 100 -2.01 12.42 -8.24
CA PRO A 100 -0.57 12.63 -8.24
C PRO A 100 0.00 12.63 -9.67
N ASP A 101 1.18 13.23 -9.83
CA ASP A 101 1.93 13.16 -11.09
C ASP A 101 2.54 11.76 -11.28
N ILE A 102 2.93 11.09 -10.18
CA ILE A 102 3.49 9.73 -10.17
C ILE A 102 2.93 8.94 -8.98
N VAL A 103 2.57 7.68 -9.23
CA VAL A 103 2.32 6.69 -8.20
C VAL A 103 3.52 5.76 -8.10
N HIS A 104 4.22 5.78 -6.95
CA HIS A 104 5.38 4.92 -6.69
C HIS A 104 4.97 3.76 -5.79
N LEU A 105 4.83 2.58 -6.40
CA LEU A 105 4.46 1.35 -5.70
C LEU A 105 5.67 0.70 -5.02
N HIS A 106 5.44 0.20 -3.80
CA HIS A 106 6.35 -0.72 -3.12
C HIS A 106 5.64 -2.07 -2.89
N TRP A 107 5.56 -2.56 -1.66
CA TRP A 107 4.86 -3.79 -1.32
C TRP A 107 3.37 -3.51 -1.09
N ILE A 108 2.58 -3.70 -2.14
CA ILE A 108 1.12 -3.49 -2.18
C ILE A 108 0.30 -4.78 -1.95
N CYS A 109 0.94 -5.80 -1.39
CA CYS A 109 0.36 -7.11 -1.15
C CYS A 109 -0.33 -7.19 0.24
N GLY A 110 -0.78 -8.38 0.64
CA GLY A 110 -1.52 -8.58 1.89
C GLY A 110 -2.97 -8.10 1.79
N GLY A 111 -3.58 -8.32 0.63
CA GLY A 111 -4.97 -7.96 0.34
C GLY A 111 -5.23 -6.46 0.14
N MET A 112 -4.19 -5.65 -0.11
CA MET A 112 -4.34 -4.21 -0.36
C MET A 112 -4.87 -3.92 -1.76
N LEU A 113 -4.19 -4.43 -2.81
CA LEU A 113 -4.60 -4.28 -4.21
C LEU A 113 -4.57 -5.62 -4.93
N LYS A 114 -5.53 -5.82 -5.83
CA LYS A 114 -5.46 -6.88 -6.84
C LYS A 114 -4.73 -6.39 -8.08
N ILE A 115 -4.15 -7.31 -8.85
CA ILE A 115 -3.41 -6.95 -10.07
C ILE A 115 -4.28 -6.20 -11.08
N GLU A 116 -5.56 -6.56 -11.22
CA GLU A 116 -6.47 -5.90 -12.18
C GLU A 116 -6.87 -4.49 -11.74
N GLU A 117 -6.61 -4.12 -10.47
CA GLU A 117 -6.87 -2.78 -9.96
C GLU A 117 -5.76 -1.81 -10.35
N LEU A 118 -4.55 -2.28 -10.68
CA LEU A 118 -3.45 -1.41 -11.14
C LEU A 118 -3.81 -0.68 -12.43
N ALA A 119 -4.49 -1.34 -13.36
CA ALA A 119 -4.95 -0.75 -14.62
C ALA A 119 -5.96 0.40 -14.43
N LYS A 120 -6.50 0.59 -13.21
CA LYS A 120 -7.46 1.65 -12.88
C LYS A 120 -6.81 2.87 -12.25
N ILE A 121 -5.51 2.82 -11.98
CA ILE A 121 -4.72 3.98 -11.56
C ILE A 121 -4.50 4.85 -12.80
N LYS A 122 -4.91 6.12 -12.72
CA LYS A 122 -4.83 7.05 -13.86
C LYS A 122 -3.44 7.65 -14.05
N ALA A 123 -2.72 7.86 -12.95
CA ALA A 123 -1.38 8.42 -12.97
C ALA A 123 -0.34 7.38 -13.43
N PRO A 124 0.77 7.81 -14.04
CA PRO A 124 1.91 6.94 -14.33
C PRO A 124 2.39 6.18 -13.08
N ILE A 125 2.70 4.90 -13.27
CA ILE A 125 3.17 4.00 -12.20
C ILE A 125 4.68 3.76 -12.36
N VAL A 126 5.40 3.88 -11.25
CA VAL A 126 6.76 3.35 -11.08
C VAL A 126 6.77 2.37 -9.90
N TRP A 127 7.70 1.40 -9.89
CA TRP A 127 7.73 0.34 -8.88
C TRP A 127 9.17 0.03 -8.46
N SER A 128 9.41 -0.05 -7.14
CA SER A 128 10.66 -0.56 -6.54
C SER A 128 10.41 -1.52 -5.37
#